data_AF-A0A7V2CLR2-F1
#
_entry.id   AF-A0A7V2CLR2-F1
#
_cell.length_a   1.000
_cell.length_b   1.000
_cell.length_c   1.000
_cell.angle_alpha   90.00
_cell.angle_beta   90.00
_cell.angle_gamma   90.00
#
_symmetry.space_group_name_H-M   'P 1'
#
loop_
_entity.id
_entity.type
_entity.pdbx_description
1 polymer ?
#
loop_
_entity_poly.entity_id
_entity_poly.type
_entity_poly.pdbx_seq_one_letter_code
_entity_poly.pdbx_strand_id
1 'polypeptide(L)'
;MTRSELAAAIEHTNLKPESTPGDIDRLCDEAAEWGFHAVCVNPVFVSRAAGRLESTETVVVSVAGFPLGASASAVKAAEARRVIEEGAVEVDMVLRVGALRAGELRAVRDDIAAVVDAARSVR
;
A
#
# COMPACT_ATOMS: atom_id res chain seq x y z
N MET A 1 9.00 -23.83 7.94
CA MET A 1 8.66 -22.44 8.27
C MET A 1 8.77 -22.25 9.77
N THR A 2 9.76 -21.49 10.22
CA THR A 2 9.91 -21.03 11.61
C THR A 2 8.98 -19.85 11.87
N ARG A 3 8.86 -19.40 13.13
CA ARG A 3 8.08 -18.20 13.47
C ARG A 3 8.62 -16.94 12.80
N SER A 4 9.94 -16.79 12.72
CA SER A 4 10.57 -15.64 12.09
C SER A 4 10.38 -15.65 10.57
N GLU A 5 10.46 -16.82 9.93
CA GLU A 5 10.15 -16.95 8.50
C GLU A 5 8.68 -16.59 8.19
N LEU A 6 7.76 -16.94 9.10
CA LEU A 6 6.35 -16.52 8.97
C LEU A 6 6.19 -15.01 9.16
N ALA A 7 6.82 -14.43 10.19
CA ALA A 7 6.73 -13.00 10.48
C ALA A 7 7.18 -12.14 9.29
N ALA A 8 8.30 -12.52 8.67
CA ALA A 8 8.83 -11.87 7.48
C ALA A 8 7.95 -12.00 6.21
N ALA A 9 6.84 -12.74 6.28
CA ALA A 9 5.87 -12.84 5.19
C ALA A 9 4.54 -12.12 5.50
N ILE A 10 4.43 -11.47 6.67
CA ILE A 10 3.20 -10.81 7.12
C ILE A 10 3.25 -9.32 6.80
N GLU A 11 2.19 -8.86 6.12
CA GLU A 11 1.82 -7.45 6.03
C GLU A 11 0.67 -7.18 6.99
N HIS A 12 0.98 -6.59 8.14
CA HIS A 12 0.00 -6.35 9.20
C HIS A 12 -0.92 -5.20 8.79
N THR A 13 -2.19 -5.51 8.54
CA THR A 13 -3.06 -4.65 7.73
C THR A 13 -4.17 -4.01 8.55
N ASN A 14 -4.35 -2.69 8.40
CA ASN A 14 -5.58 -2.00 8.81
C ASN A 14 -6.05 -0.99 7.77
N LEU A 15 -7.09 -1.37 7.03
CA LEU A 15 -7.73 -0.55 5.99
C LEU A 15 -9.17 -0.15 6.34
N LYS A 16 -9.59 -0.30 7.60
CA LYS A 16 -10.93 0.07 8.03
C LYS A 16 -11.12 1.59 7.92
N PRO A 17 -12.24 2.08 7.34
CA PRO A 17 -12.47 3.52 7.17
C PRO A 17 -12.60 4.28 8.49
N GLU A 18 -12.98 3.61 9.58
CA GLU A 18 -13.10 4.18 10.92
C GLU A 18 -11.80 4.18 11.72
N SER A 19 -10.69 3.69 11.16
CA SER A 19 -9.39 3.64 11.85
C SER A 19 -8.93 5.01 12.30
N THR A 20 -8.46 5.10 13.53
CA THR A 20 -7.92 6.33 14.12
C THR A 20 -6.39 6.36 14.03
N PRO A 21 -5.76 7.53 14.21
CA PRO A 21 -4.30 7.60 14.35
C PRO A 21 -3.74 6.69 15.46
N GLY A 22 -4.48 6.48 16.55
CA GLY A 22 -4.06 5.57 17.62
C GLY A 22 -4.11 4.10 17.21
N ASP A 23 -5.05 3.70 16.36
CA ASP A 23 -5.10 2.35 15.81
C ASP A 23 -3.91 2.07 14.89
N ILE A 24 -3.47 3.07 14.12
CA ILE A 24 -2.30 2.95 13.26
C ILE A 24 -1.00 2.88 14.05
N ASP A 25 -0.87 3.65 15.13
CA ASP A 25 0.31 3.55 16.01
C ASP A 25 0.41 2.15 16.61
N ARG A 26 -0.70 1.62 17.11
CA ARG A 26 -0.76 0.26 17.64
C ARG A 26 -0.41 -0.79 16.58
N LEU A 27 -0.92 -0.64 15.35
CA LEU A 27 -0.56 -1.52 14.23
C LEU A 27 0.96 -1.52 13.98
N CYS A 28 1.58 -0.34 13.98
CA CYS A 28 3.03 -0.20 13.79
C CYS A 28 3.81 -0.82 14.95
N ASP A 29 3.40 -0.55 16.18
CA ASP A 29 4.05 -1.07 17.39
C ASP A 29 3.99 -2.61 17.42
N GLU A 30 2.84 -3.21 17.08
CA GLU A 30 2.67 -4.66 16.94
C GLU A 30 3.59 -5.21 15.83
N ALA A 31 3.64 -4.58 14.66
CA ALA A 31 4.46 -5.06 13.56
C ALA A 31 5.97 -5.03 13.88
N ALA A 32 6.43 -3.96 14.54
CA ALA A 32 7.80 -3.83 15.00
C ALA A 32 8.15 -4.84 16.11
N GLU A 33 7.24 -5.07 17.07
CA GLU A 33 7.44 -6.06 18.15
C GLU A 33 7.63 -7.48 17.60
N TRP A 34 6.81 -7.86 16.62
CA TRP A 34 6.80 -9.22 16.07
C TRP A 34 7.75 -9.42 14.88
N GLY A 35 8.39 -8.35 14.39
CA GLY A 35 9.28 -8.40 13.23
C GLY A 35 8.54 -8.74 11.95
N PHE A 36 7.34 -8.17 11.76
CA PHE A 36 6.60 -8.32 10.52
C PHE A 36 7.26 -7.52 9.39
N HIS A 37 7.10 -8.00 8.15
CA HIS A 37 7.67 -7.37 6.96
C HIS A 37 7.17 -5.93 6.81
N ALA A 38 5.85 -5.75 6.87
CA ALA A 38 5.26 -4.44 6.66
C ALA A 38 4.00 -4.19 7.48
N VAL A 39 3.61 -2.92 7.53
CA VAL A 39 2.21 -2.51 7.79
C VAL A 39 1.53 -2.08 6.50
N CYS A 40 0.29 -2.48 6.29
CA CYS A 40 -0.52 -2.03 5.14
C CYS A 40 -1.65 -1.10 5.61
N VAL A 41 -1.61 0.16 5.16
CA VAL A 41 -2.50 1.23 5.64
C VAL A 41 -3.10 2.06 4.50
N ASN A 42 -4.25 2.69 4.77
CA ASN A 42 -4.86 3.63 3.83
C ASN A 42 -3.92 4.83 3.59
N PRO A 43 -3.95 5.45 2.38
CA PRO A 43 -3.03 6.53 1.99
C PRO A 43 -2.89 7.66 3.02
N VAL A 44 -3.99 8.04 3.65
CA VAL A 44 -4.03 9.13 4.66
C VAL A 44 -3.15 8.89 5.90
N PHE A 45 -2.68 7.66 6.12
CA PHE A 45 -1.87 7.28 7.27
C PHE A 45 -0.40 7.00 6.95
N VAL A 46 0.03 7.11 5.68
CA VAL A 46 1.37 6.71 5.25
C VAL A 46 2.46 7.49 5.98
N SER A 47 2.42 8.83 5.98
CA SER A 47 3.44 9.63 6.67
C SER A 47 3.51 9.34 8.17
N ARG A 48 2.38 8.99 8.79
CA ARG A 48 2.33 8.62 10.20
C ARG A 48 3.01 7.29 10.45
N ALA A 49 2.65 6.27 9.68
CA ALA A 49 3.23 4.93 9.79
C ALA A 49 4.74 4.99 9.50
N ALA A 50 5.15 5.72 8.46
CA ALA A 50 6.56 5.88 8.10
C ALA A 50 7.36 6.53 9.22
N GLY A 51 6.86 7.62 9.82
CA GLY A 51 7.52 8.26 10.96
C GLY A 51 7.54 7.38 12.22
N ARG A 52 6.52 6.55 12.44
CA ARG A 52 6.46 5.63 13.59
C ARG A 52 7.46 4.46 13.45
N LEU A 53 7.72 4.02 12.21
CA LEU A 53 8.56 2.86 11.88
C LEU A 53 9.98 3.20 11.44
N GLU A 54 10.37 4.49 11.44
CA GLU A 54 11.66 4.98 10.90
C GLU A 54 12.89 4.26 11.47
N SER A 55 12.84 3.80 12.72
CA SER A 55 13.93 3.08 13.41
C SER A 55 13.78 1.56 13.41
N THR A 56 12.93 1.01 12.54
CA THR A 56 12.61 -0.42 12.47
C THR A 56 12.87 -0.98 11.07
N GLU A 57 12.94 -2.31 10.95
CA GLU A 57 13.03 -2.99 9.65
C GLU A 57 11.66 -3.18 8.97
N THR A 58 10.56 -2.91 9.69
CA THR A 58 9.19 -3.01 9.16
C THR A 58 8.91 -1.85 8.20
N VAL A 59 8.52 -2.16 6.97
CA VAL A 59 8.24 -1.14 5.94
C VAL A 59 6.76 -0.75 5.90
N VAL A 60 6.45 0.33 5.18
CA VAL A 60 5.06 0.78 4.97
C VAL A 60 4.60 0.37 3.57
N VAL A 61 3.48 -0.33 3.50
CA VAL A 61 2.71 -0.60 2.29
C VAL A 61 1.48 0.31 2.32
N SER A 62 1.11 0.86 1.16
CA SER A 62 -0.19 1.52 1.01
C SER A 62 -0.92 1.05 -0.23
N VAL A 63 -2.17 1.48 -0.40
CA VAL A 63 -3.07 0.99 -1.45
C VAL A 63 -3.37 2.08 -2.49
N ALA A 64 -3.66 1.68 -3.72
CA ALA A 64 -4.08 2.60 -4.79
C ALA A 64 -5.34 2.13 -5.53
N GLY A 65 -6.32 3.02 -5.68
CA GLY A 65 -7.63 2.73 -6.27
C GLY A 65 -8.44 1.71 -5.48
N PHE A 66 -8.16 1.56 -4.19
CA PHE A 66 -8.76 0.56 -3.31
C PHE A 66 -10.13 1.01 -2.76
N PRO A 67 -11.07 0.08 -2.50
CA PRO A 67 -11.02 -1.36 -2.77
C PRO A 67 -11.56 -1.76 -4.15
N LEU A 68 -12.09 -0.82 -4.92
CA LEU A 68 -12.95 -1.13 -6.07
C LEU A 68 -12.21 -1.21 -7.41
N GLY A 69 -11.05 -0.57 -7.54
CA GLY A 69 -10.27 -0.52 -8.78
C GLY A 69 -10.93 0.26 -9.92
N ALA A 70 -12.03 0.97 -9.64
CA ALA A 70 -12.88 1.65 -10.62
C ALA A 70 -12.59 3.16 -10.78
N SER A 71 -11.49 3.66 -10.21
CA SER A 71 -10.97 5.00 -10.44
C SER A 71 -10.23 5.09 -11.78
N ALA A 72 -10.12 6.30 -12.34
CA ALA A 72 -9.31 6.53 -13.54
C ALA A 72 -7.82 6.24 -13.28
N SER A 73 -7.10 5.74 -14.30
CA SER A 73 -5.68 5.36 -14.20
C SER A 73 -4.79 6.52 -13.73
N ALA A 74 -5.05 7.74 -14.20
CA ALA A 74 -4.33 8.94 -13.76
C ALA A 74 -4.53 9.24 -12.27
N VAL A 75 -5.70 8.93 -11.70
CA VAL A 75 -5.98 9.11 -10.26
C VAL A 75 -5.21 8.07 -9.45
N LYS A 76 -5.23 6.79 -9.87
CA LYS A 76 -4.43 5.74 -9.21
C LYS A 76 -2.94 6.05 -9.25
N ALA A 77 -2.44 6.54 -10.40
CA ALA A 77 -1.04 6.94 -10.55
C ALA A 77 -0.67 8.12 -9.63
N ALA A 78 -1.54 9.11 -9.49
CA ALA A 78 -1.32 10.24 -8.57
C ALA A 78 -1.31 9.79 -7.11
N GLU A 79 -2.22 8.89 -6.72
CA GLU A 79 -2.26 8.29 -5.38
C GLU A 79 -0.99 7.49 -5.09
N ALA A 80 -0.56 6.63 -6.03
CA ALA A 80 0.67 5.85 -5.92
C ALA A 80 1.91 6.73 -5.77
N ARG A 81 2.04 7.79 -6.58
CA ARG A 81 3.14 8.77 -6.44
C ARG A 81 3.15 9.37 -5.04
N ARG A 82 1.99 9.85 -4.59
CA ARG A 82 1.83 10.53 -3.30
C ARG A 82 2.24 9.63 -2.13
N VAL A 83 1.77 8.39 -2.09
CA VAL A 83 2.12 7.50 -0.96
C VAL A 83 3.62 7.17 -0.94
N ILE A 84 4.27 7.04 -2.11
CA ILE A 84 5.73 6.88 -2.15
C ILE A 84 6.45 8.14 -1.64
N GLU A 85 6.02 9.34 -2.05
CA GLU A 85 6.56 10.61 -1.53
C GLU A 85 6.37 10.76 -0.01
N GLU A 86 5.28 10.19 0.52
CA GLU A 86 4.94 10.21 1.95
C GLU A 86 5.66 9.13 2.78
N GLY A 87 6.40 8.21 2.14
CA GLY A 87 7.26 7.22 2.81
C GLY A 87 6.85 5.75 2.64
N ALA A 88 5.82 5.44 1.83
CA ALA A 88 5.52 4.06 1.49
C ALA A 88 6.66 3.43 0.68
N VAL A 89 6.95 2.15 0.96
CA VAL A 89 7.95 1.37 0.23
C VAL A 89 7.34 0.59 -0.92
N GLU A 90 6.08 0.21 -0.78
CA GLU A 90 5.31 -0.64 -1.69
C GLU A 90 3.89 -0.07 -1.90
N VAL A 91 3.27 -0.39 -3.03
CA VAL A 91 1.91 0.06 -3.38
C VAL A 91 1.07 -1.08 -3.93
N ASP A 92 -0.02 -1.38 -3.24
CA ASP A 92 -1.00 -2.41 -3.59
C ASP A 92 -2.17 -1.79 -4.35
N MET A 93 -2.15 -1.91 -5.67
CA MET A 93 -3.22 -1.38 -6.51
C MET A 93 -4.36 -2.38 -6.75
N VAL A 94 -5.59 -1.88 -6.89
CA VAL A 94 -6.72 -2.70 -7.33
C VAL A 94 -6.88 -2.64 -8.85
N LEU A 95 -6.93 -3.81 -9.48
CA LEU A 95 -7.13 -3.99 -10.92
C LEU A 95 -8.42 -3.32 -11.41
N ARG A 96 -8.41 -2.80 -12.64
CA ARG A 96 -9.63 -2.36 -13.32
C ARG A 96 -10.50 -3.54 -13.78
N VAL A 97 -11.16 -4.20 -12.83
CA VAL A 97 -11.91 -5.47 -13.03
C VAL A 97 -12.94 -5.38 -14.16
N GLY A 98 -13.68 -4.26 -14.27
CA GLY A 98 -14.65 -4.06 -15.34
C GLY A 98 -14.04 -4.11 -16.75
N ALA A 99 -12.84 -3.54 -16.93
CA ALA A 99 -12.12 -3.58 -18.20
C ALA A 99 -11.63 -5.00 -18.52
N LEU A 100 -11.12 -5.72 -17.51
CA LEU A 100 -10.73 -7.11 -17.68
C LEU A 100 -11.91 -7.99 -18.13
N ARG A 101 -13.07 -7.85 -17.48
CA ARG A 101 -14.28 -8.60 -17.85
C ARG A 101 -14.79 -8.26 -19.25
N ALA A 102 -14.56 -7.05 -19.73
CA ALA A 102 -14.89 -6.63 -21.08
C ALA A 102 -13.88 -7.09 -22.14
N GLY A 103 -12.77 -7.75 -21.75
CA GLY A 103 -11.70 -8.14 -22.67
C GLY A 103 -10.76 -7.00 -23.07
N GLU A 104 -10.86 -5.85 -22.41
CA GLU A 104 -10.09 -4.64 -22.69
C GLU A 104 -8.67 -4.73 -22.09
N LEU A 105 -7.89 -5.72 -22.53
CA LEU A 105 -6.57 -6.04 -21.96
C LEU A 105 -5.56 -4.89 -22.08
N ARG A 106 -5.66 -4.08 -23.14
CA ARG A 106 -4.84 -2.86 -23.28
C ARG A 106 -5.14 -1.85 -22.17
N ALA A 107 -6.42 -1.58 -21.91
CA ALA A 107 -6.82 -0.66 -20.85
C ALA A 107 -6.38 -1.16 -19.45
N VAL A 108 -6.40 -2.48 -19.23
CA VAL A 108 -5.89 -3.08 -17.98
C VAL A 108 -4.38 -2.93 -17.87
N ARG A 109 -3.63 -3.27 -18.93
CA ARG A 109 -2.16 -3.11 -18.96
C ARG A 109 -1.76 -1.67 -18.72
N ASP A 110 -2.39 -0.73 -19.42
CA ASP A 110 -2.04 0.68 -19.35
C ASP A 110 -2.40 1.29 -17.98
N ASP A 111 -3.47 0.80 -17.33
CA ASP A 111 -3.81 1.15 -15.93
C ASP A 111 -2.72 0.72 -14.95
N ILE A 112 -2.21 -0.51 -15.08
CA ILE A 112 -1.12 -1.03 -14.23
C ILE A 112 0.18 -0.26 -14.53
N ALA A 113 0.51 -0.06 -15.80
CA ALA A 113 1.73 0.64 -16.21
C ALA A 113 1.77 2.07 -15.64
N ALA A 114 0.65 2.79 -15.67
CA ALA A 114 0.56 4.14 -15.10
C ALA A 114 0.90 4.19 -13.61
N VAL A 115 0.46 3.20 -12.83
CA VAL A 115 0.79 3.09 -11.40
C VAL A 115 2.26 2.74 -11.19
N VAL A 116 2.78 1.78 -11.94
CA VAL A 116 4.20 1.37 -11.87
C VAL A 116 5.14 2.52 -12.21
N ASP A 117 4.86 3.26 -13.28
CA ASP A 117 5.68 4.39 -13.72
C ASP A 117 5.65 5.52 -12.68
N ALA A 118 4.48 5.80 -12.09
CA ALA A 118 4.35 6.79 -11.03
C ALA A 118 5.15 6.43 -9.77
N ALA A 119 5.06 5.18 -9.31
CA ALA A 119 5.78 4.71 -8.13
C ALA A 119 7.31 4.71 -8.33
N ARG A 120 7.80 4.50 -9.55
CA ARG A 120 9.24 4.56 -9.89
C ARG A 120 9.78 5.99 -9.97
N SER A 121 8.93 6.98 -10.30
CA SER A 121 9.39 8.35 -10.57
C SER A 121 9.87 9.15 -9.35
N VAL A 122 9.74 8.59 -8.14
CA VAL A 122 10.03 9.24 -6.85
C VAL A 122 11.31 8.67 -6.19
N ARG A 123 11.98 7.70 -6.82
CA ARG A 123 13.23 7.09 -6.32
C ARG A 123 14.39 7.22 -7.30
#